data_AF-G3D5N4-F1
#
_entry.id   AF-G3D5N4-F1
#
_cell.length_a   1.000
_cell.length_b   1.000
_cell.length_c   1.000
_cell.angle_alpha   90.00
_cell.angle_beta   90.00
_cell.angle_gamma   90.00
#
_symmetry.space_group_name_H-M   'P 1'
#
loop_
_entity.id
_entity.type
_entity.pdbx_description
1 polymer ?
#
loop_
_entity_poly.entity_id
_entity_poly.type
_entity_poly.pdbx_seq_one_letter_code
_entity_poly.pdbx_strand_id
1 'polypeptide(L)'
;MLFIYFLFVFFLVLFLFFFGFFIYEKSFNFESVSSFECGFDSVGGSRVSFSLHFFLILLIFLIFDVEVVYVLPYFLGVYYLGVYCDVFFFFVLFLFFFGLLHEFFFGSLDWV
;
A
#
# COMPACT_ATOMS: atom_id res chain seq x y z
N MET A 1 14.75 21.56 9.22
CA MET A 1 13.80 21.14 10.27
C MET A 1 13.16 19.78 9.97
N LEU A 2 12.57 19.55 8.80
CA LEU A 2 11.92 18.28 8.44
C LEU A 2 12.88 17.07 8.52
N PHE A 3 14.12 17.23 8.07
CA PHE A 3 15.16 16.19 8.21
C PHE A 3 15.48 15.83 9.68
N ILE A 4 15.51 16.82 10.57
CA ILE A 4 15.76 16.61 12.00
C ILE A 4 14.60 15.85 12.63
N TYR A 5 13.37 16.20 12.26
CA TYR A 5 12.18 15.48 12.70
C TYR A 5 12.18 14.01 12.23
N PHE A 6 12.54 13.75 10.98
CA PHE A 6 12.66 12.40 10.45
C PHE A 6 13.69 11.57 11.22
N LEU A 7 14.88 12.14 11.47
CA LEU A 7 15.91 11.49 12.28
C LEU A 7 15.42 11.21 13.70
N PHE A 8 14.74 12.16 14.33
CA PHE A 8 14.21 11.98 15.68
C PHE A 8 13.22 10.81 15.75
N VAL A 9 12.27 10.75 14.82
CA VAL A 9 11.28 9.64 14.74
C VAL A 9 11.99 8.30 14.49
N PHE A 10 12.95 8.26 13.58
CA PHE A 10 13.72 7.05 13.28
C PHE A 10 14.47 6.53 14.53
N PHE A 11 15.16 7.42 15.25
CA PHE A 11 15.86 7.06 16.49
C PHE A 11 14.89 6.62 17.59
N LEU A 12 13.71 7.24 17.70
CA LEU A 12 12.69 6.86 18.66
C LEU A 12 12.18 5.45 18.40
N VAL A 13 11.89 5.11 17.14
CA VAL A 13 11.45 3.74 16.75
C VAL A 13 12.53 2.72 17.06
N LEU A 14 13.79 3.00 16.72
CA LEU A 14 14.92 2.13 17.05
C LEU A 14 15.08 1.96 18.56
N PHE A 15 14.98 3.03 19.33
CA PHE A 15 15.07 3.00 20.78
C PHE A 15 13.99 2.09 21.38
N LEU A 16 12.73 2.26 20.97
CA LEU A 16 11.62 1.41 21.44
C LEU A 16 11.82 -0.06 21.06
N PHE A 17 12.32 -0.34 19.85
CA PHE A 17 12.63 -1.69 19.42
C PHE A 17 13.69 -2.35 20.30
N PHE A 18 14.82 -1.67 20.54
CA PHE A 18 15.88 -2.19 21.41
C PHE A 18 15.41 -2.30 22.86
N PHE A 19 14.67 -1.31 23.37
CA PHE A 19 14.13 -1.34 24.72
C PHE A 19 13.18 -2.53 24.93
N GLY A 20 12.30 -2.81 23.98
CA GLY A 20 11.46 -4.01 23.99
C GLY A 20 12.27 -5.30 23.95
N PHE A 21 13.33 -5.35 23.14
CA PHE A 21 14.24 -6.50 23.10
C PHE A 21 14.99 -6.71 24.42
N PHE A 22 15.40 -5.65 25.11
CA PHE A 22 16.09 -5.74 26.41
C PHE A 22 15.16 -6.18 27.55
N ILE A 23 13.88 -5.78 27.53
CA ILE A 23 12.90 -6.19 28.54
C ILE A 23 12.45 -7.64 28.32
N TYR A 24 12.44 -8.10 27.07
CA TYR A 24 11.94 -9.41 26.72
C TYR A 24 12.83 -10.54 27.28
N GLU A 25 12.35 -11.22 28.31
CA GLU A 25 12.91 -12.48 28.77
C GLU A 25 12.54 -13.60 27.79
N LYS A 26 13.53 -14.09 27.05
CA LYS A 26 13.33 -15.14 26.05
C LYS A 26 13.38 -16.53 26.69
N SER A 27 12.23 -17.15 26.92
CA SER A 27 12.15 -18.59 27.18
C SER A 27 12.13 -19.35 25.85
N PHE A 28 13.23 -20.03 25.52
CA PHE A 28 13.34 -20.88 24.34
C PHE A 28 12.74 -22.26 24.62
N ASN A 29 11.42 -22.31 24.79
CA ASN A 29 10.68 -23.56 24.87
C ASN A 29 10.19 -23.95 23.47
N PHE A 30 10.07 -25.24 23.19
CA PHE A 30 9.55 -25.71 21.89
C PHE A 30 8.18 -25.10 21.58
N GLU A 31 7.34 -24.97 22.60
CA GLU A 31 6.00 -24.39 22.53
C GLU A 31 5.99 -22.89 22.23
N SER A 32 7.03 -22.14 22.62
CA SER A 32 7.13 -20.70 22.30
C SER A 32 7.61 -20.44 20.87
N VAL A 33 8.17 -21.46 20.21
CA VAL A 33 8.67 -21.40 18.82
C VAL A 33 7.67 -22.05 17.84
N SER A 34 6.78 -22.92 18.33
CA SER A 34 5.72 -23.54 17.52
C SER A 34 4.57 -22.59 17.18
N SER A 35 3.92 -22.81 16.05
CA SER A 35 2.74 -22.04 15.61
C SER A 35 1.58 -22.12 16.62
N PHE A 36 0.99 -20.97 16.94
CA PHE A 36 0.04 -20.80 18.06
C PHE A 36 -1.33 -21.48 17.84
N GLU A 37 -1.71 -21.79 16.61
CA GLU A 37 -3.06 -22.30 16.28
C GLU A 37 -3.14 -23.84 16.25
N CYS A 38 -2.81 -24.48 17.38
CA CYS A 38 -3.04 -25.91 17.66
C CYS A 38 -1.99 -26.92 17.15
N GLY A 39 -0.73 -26.51 16.94
CA GLY A 39 0.36 -27.48 16.64
C GLY A 39 0.24 -28.15 15.26
N PHE A 40 -0.60 -27.60 14.38
CA PHE A 40 -0.60 -27.96 12.97
C PHE A 40 0.44 -27.11 12.25
N ASP A 41 1.33 -27.76 11.50
CA ASP A 41 2.16 -27.07 10.51
C ASP A 41 1.23 -26.39 9.49
N SER A 42 1.62 -25.20 9.00
CA SER A 42 0.86 -24.47 7.98
C SER A 42 0.44 -25.42 6.87
N VAL A 43 -0.88 -25.63 6.72
CA VAL A 43 -1.43 -26.59 5.76
C VAL A 43 -1.26 -26.01 4.35
N GLY A 44 -0.14 -26.32 3.73
CA GLY A 44 0.14 -25.93 2.35
C GLY A 44 1.64 -25.80 2.08
N GLY A 45 2.14 -26.52 1.07
CA GLY A 45 3.49 -26.28 0.56
C GLY A 45 3.61 -24.86 -0.01
N SER A 46 4.84 -24.38 -0.22
CA SER A 46 5.15 -23.04 -0.77
C SER A 46 4.60 -22.74 -2.18
N ARG A 47 3.83 -23.66 -2.77
CA ARG A 47 3.17 -23.58 -4.07
C ARG A 47 1.65 -23.56 -3.94
N VAL A 48 1.13 -22.84 -2.94
CA VAL A 48 -0.31 -22.54 -2.89
C VAL A 48 -0.64 -21.66 -4.09
N SER A 49 -1.72 -21.99 -4.81
CA SER A 49 -2.23 -21.16 -5.89
C SER A 49 -2.57 -19.78 -5.35
N PHE A 50 -1.91 -18.75 -5.87
CA PHE A 50 -2.20 -17.36 -5.55
C PHE A 50 -3.57 -16.96 -6.10
N SER A 51 -4.36 -16.20 -5.35
CA SER A 51 -5.66 -15.74 -5.81
C SER A 51 -5.49 -14.58 -6.81
N LEU A 52 -5.97 -14.78 -8.04
CA LEU A 52 -5.87 -13.79 -9.11
C LEU A 52 -6.49 -12.43 -8.74
N HIS A 53 -7.47 -12.41 -7.83
CA HIS A 53 -8.09 -11.19 -7.33
C HIS A 53 -7.09 -10.22 -6.68
N PHE A 54 -6.19 -10.69 -5.80
CA PHE A 54 -5.20 -9.79 -5.19
C PHE A 54 -4.21 -9.23 -6.22
N PHE A 55 -3.91 -10.00 -7.27
CA PHE A 55 -3.06 -9.53 -8.36
C PHE A 55 -3.76 -8.43 -9.19
N LEU A 56 -5.05 -8.62 -9.49
CA LEU A 56 -5.85 -7.63 -10.22
C LEU A 56 -5.96 -6.32 -9.43
N ILE A 57 -6.25 -6.37 -8.13
CA ILE A 57 -6.31 -5.18 -7.27
C ILE A 57 -4.97 -4.43 -7.26
N LEU A 58 -3.85 -5.14 -7.19
CA LEU A 58 -2.52 -4.54 -7.24
C LEU A 58 -2.24 -3.85 -8.57
N LEU A 59 -2.65 -4.47 -9.69
CA LEU A 59 -2.47 -3.92 -11.03
C LEU A 59 -3.32 -2.64 -11.19
N ILE A 60 -4.58 -2.68 -10.77
CA ILE A 60 -5.49 -1.52 -10.77
C ILE A 60 -4.92 -0.39 -9.91
N PHE A 61 -4.43 -0.70 -8.70
CA PHE A 61 -3.77 0.29 -7.83
C PHE A 61 -2.57 0.95 -8.51
N LEU A 62 -1.72 0.18 -9.19
CA LEU A 62 -0.53 0.72 -9.87
C LEU A 62 -0.91 1.72 -10.96
N ILE A 63 -1.93 1.41 -11.77
CA ILE A 63 -2.40 2.30 -12.84
C ILE A 63 -2.96 3.59 -12.23
N PHE A 64 -3.83 3.49 -11.22
CA PHE A 64 -4.40 4.68 -10.59
C PHE A 64 -3.37 5.53 -9.84
N ASP A 65 -2.33 4.93 -9.25
CA ASP A 65 -1.26 5.68 -8.59
C ASP A 65 -0.50 6.57 -9.59
N VAL A 66 -0.23 6.05 -10.79
CA VAL A 66 0.38 6.83 -11.89
C VAL A 66 -0.53 7.98 -12.33
N GLU A 67 -1.84 7.76 -12.42
CA GLU A 67 -2.80 8.81 -12.78
C GLU A 67 -2.88 9.91 -11.71
N VAL A 68 -2.82 9.55 -10.42
CA VAL A 68 -2.77 10.50 -9.31
C VAL A 68 -1.52 11.37 -9.38
N VAL A 69 -0.36 10.80 -9.77
CA VAL A 69 0.87 11.56 -9.99
C VAL A 69 0.68 12.63 -11.08
N TYR A 70 -0.09 12.36 -12.14
CA TYR A 70 -0.42 13.37 -13.17
C TYR A 70 -1.40 14.44 -12.69
N VAL A 71 -2.29 14.11 -11.76
CA VAL A 71 -3.28 15.03 -11.17
C VAL A 71 -2.63 16.00 -10.16
N LEU A 72 -1.65 15.52 -9.39
CA LEU A 72 -0.98 16.28 -8.32
C LEU A 72 -0.37 17.65 -8.75
N PRO A 73 0.38 17.78 -9.86
CA PRO A 73 0.98 19.05 -10.26
C PRO A 73 -0.05 20.16 -10.54
N TYR A 74 -1.27 19.80 -10.97
CA TYR A 74 -2.34 20.78 -11.18
C TYR A 74 -2.66 21.55 -9.90
N PHE A 75 -2.77 20.84 -8.76
CA PHE A 75 -3.03 21.43 -7.45
C PHE A 75 -1.83 22.20 -6.87
N LEU A 76 -0.61 21.88 -7.31
CA LEU A 76 0.61 22.57 -6.87
C LEU A 76 0.87 23.91 -7.57
N GLY A 77 -0.02 24.36 -8.47
CA GLY A 77 0.04 25.71 -9.06
C GLY A 77 0.21 25.76 -10.57
N VAL A 78 0.12 24.62 -11.26
CA VAL A 78 0.22 24.56 -12.74
C VAL A 78 -1.02 25.14 -13.44
N TYR A 79 -2.13 25.36 -12.73
CA TYR A 79 -3.35 25.94 -13.30
C TYR A 79 -3.17 27.33 -13.93
N TYR A 80 -2.14 28.09 -13.56
CA TYR A 80 -1.85 29.40 -14.17
C TYR A 80 -1.23 29.32 -15.58
N LEU A 81 -0.81 28.13 -16.03
CA LEU A 81 -0.17 27.94 -17.35
C LEU A 81 -1.15 28.02 -18.53
N GLY A 82 -2.44 28.20 -18.25
CA GLY A 82 -3.48 28.52 -19.23
C GLY A 82 -4.40 27.35 -19.56
N VAL A 83 -5.34 27.61 -20.47
CA VAL A 83 -6.47 26.73 -20.81
C VAL A 83 -6.05 25.30 -21.19
N TYR A 84 -4.86 25.12 -21.77
CA TYR A 84 -4.35 23.80 -22.13
C TYR A 84 -4.10 22.89 -20.91
N CYS A 85 -3.65 23.44 -19.79
CA CYS A 85 -3.43 22.68 -18.55
C CYS A 85 -4.76 22.26 -17.93
N ASP A 86 -5.79 23.11 -17.97
CA ASP A 86 -7.13 22.78 -17.51
C ASP A 86 -7.73 21.64 -18.34
N VAL A 87 -7.62 21.71 -19.67
CA VAL A 87 -8.11 20.66 -20.56
C VAL A 87 -7.38 19.34 -20.31
N PHE A 88 -6.06 19.35 -20.13
CA PHE A 88 -5.29 18.15 -19.79
C PHE A 88 -5.71 17.57 -18.44
N PHE A 89 -5.91 18.41 -17.42
CA PHE A 89 -6.37 17.98 -16.10
C PHE A 89 -7.75 17.33 -16.16
N PHE A 90 -8.72 17.95 -16.83
CA PHE A 90 -10.04 17.36 -17.00
C PHE A 90 -10.02 16.07 -17.81
N PHE A 91 -9.12 15.96 -18.79
CA PHE A 91 -8.93 14.73 -19.55
C PHE A 91 -8.39 13.59 -18.67
N VAL A 92 -7.39 13.85 -17.83
CA VAL A 92 -6.84 12.85 -16.89
C VAL A 92 -7.90 12.45 -15.85
N LEU A 93 -8.66 13.40 -15.30
CA LEU A 93 -9.77 13.09 -14.38
C LEU A 93 -10.87 12.26 -15.05
N PHE A 94 -11.18 12.54 -16.31
CA PHE A 94 -12.15 11.74 -17.07
C PHE A 94 -11.66 10.31 -17.24
N LEU A 95 -10.39 10.10 -17.58
CA LEU A 95 -9.78 8.76 -17.67
C LEU A 95 -9.84 8.03 -16.33
N PHE A 96 -9.47 8.70 -15.24
CA PHE A 96 -9.53 8.13 -13.89
C PHE A 96 -10.94 7.66 -13.54
N PHE A 97 -11.94 8.53 -13.74
CA PHE A 97 -13.33 8.20 -13.41
C PHE A 97 -13.88 7.08 -14.29
N PHE A 98 -13.61 7.12 -15.59
CA PHE A 98 -14.10 6.10 -16.52
C PHE A 98 -13.39 4.76 -16.32
N GLY A 99 -12.09 4.77 -16.02
CA GLY A 99 -11.32 3.58 -15.66
C GLY A 99 -11.87 2.90 -14.40
N LEU A 100 -12.22 3.69 -13.38
CA LEU A 100 -12.85 3.16 -12.17
C LEU A 100 -14.24 2.58 -12.44
N LEU A 101 -15.06 3.27 -13.24
CA LEU A 101 -16.37 2.73 -13.64
C LEU A 101 -16.23 1.43 -14.43
N HIS A 102 -15.27 1.37 -15.36
CA HIS A 102 -15.00 0.17 -16.15
C HIS A 102 -14.67 -1.01 -15.23
N GLU A 103 -13.67 -0.87 -14.35
CA GLU A 103 -13.29 -1.92 -13.41
C GLU A 103 -14.43 -2.34 -12.47
N PHE A 104 -15.25 -1.37 -12.03
CA PHE A 104 -16.43 -1.65 -11.23
C PHE A 104 -17.46 -2.51 -12.00
N PHE A 105 -17.74 -2.19 -13.26
CA PHE A 105 -18.67 -2.99 -14.08
C PHE A 105 -18.14 -4.39 -14.43
N PHE A 106 -16.81 -4.56 -14.50
CA PHE A 106 -16.19 -5.86 -14.70
C PHE A 106 -16.14 -6.72 -13.44
N GLY A 107 -16.55 -6.17 -12.28
CA GLY A 107 -16.59 -6.90 -11.01
C GLY A 107 -15.20 -7.24 -10.46
N SER A 108 -14.13 -6.62 -10.96
CA SER A 108 -12.76 -6.85 -10.46
C SER A 108 -12.58 -6.36 -9.01
N LEU A 109 -13.48 -5.50 -8.55
CA LEU A 109 -13.54 -4.94 -7.20
C LEU A 109 -14.52 -5.67 -6.28
N ASP A 110 -15.30 -6.63 -6.79
CA ASP A 110 -16.25 -7.36 -5.97
C ASP A 110 -15.52 -8.39 -5.11
N TRP A 111 -15.67 -8.25 -3.79
CA TRP A 111 -15.00 -9.09 -2.79
C TRP A 111 -15.85 -10.28 -2.32
N VAL A 112 -17.08 -10.42 -2.84
CA VAL A 112 -18.06 -11.44 -2.43
C VAL A 112 -18.63 -12.15 -3.64
#